data_AF-A0A9D8K499-F1
#
_entry.id   AF-A0A9D8K499-F1
#
_cell.length_a   1.000
_cell.length_b   1.000
_cell.length_c   1.000
_cell.angle_alpha   90.00
_cell.angle_beta   90.00
_cell.angle_gamma   90.00
#
_symmetry.space_group_name_H-M   'P 1'
#
loop_
_entity.id
_entity.type
_entity.pdbx_description
1 polymer ?
#
loop_
_entity_poly.entity_id
_entity_poly.type
_entity_poly.pdbx_seq_one_letter_code
_entity_poly.pdbx_strand_id
1 'polypeptide(L)' 'VDPHLADQLILPLALAAGPSAFTTSQITQHLLTNIWVVEQFLSVHFQIEGQEGAPGRVMVTPVNRSNHTLMDEEV' A
#
# COMPACT_ATOMS: atom_id res chain seq x y z
N VAL A 1 4.38 8.50 -10.61
CA VAL A 1 5.45 7.52 -10.87
C VAL A 1 5.16 6.77 -12.17
N ASP A 2 6.15 6.11 -12.76
CA ASP A 2 5.89 5.21 -13.88
C ASP A 2 5.24 3.89 -13.38
N PRO A 3 4.65 3.08 -14.29
CA PRO A 3 3.92 1.88 -13.89
C PRO A 3 4.78 0.80 -13.23
N HIS A 4 6.06 0.66 -13.59
CA HIS A 4 6.93 -0.35 -12.98
C HIS A 4 7.32 0.06 -11.56
N LEU A 5 7.56 1.36 -11.33
CA LEU A 5 7.79 1.87 -9.99
C LEU A 5 6.53 1.78 -9.11
N ALA A 6 5.33 1.92 -9.69
CA ALA A 6 4.08 1.74 -8.95
C ALA A 6 4.00 0.35 -8.27
N ASP A 7 4.41 -0.70 -8.98
CA ASP A 7 4.44 -2.07 -8.44
C ASP A 7 5.40 -2.19 -7.25
N GLN A 8 6.55 -1.51 -7.31
CA GLN A 8 7.57 -1.56 -6.26
C GLN A 8 7.17 -0.79 -5.00
N LEU A 9 6.30 0.21 -5.11
CA LEU A 9 5.87 1.04 -3.98
C LEU A 9 4.85 0.36 -3.07
N ILE A 10 4.16 -0.69 -3.53
CA ILE A 10 3.06 -1.32 -2.76
C ILE A 10 3.51 -1.77 -1.37
N LEU A 11 4.59 -2.54 -1.27
CA LEU A 11 5.05 -3.08 0.02
C LEU A 11 5.64 -2.00 0.95
N PRO A 12 6.56 -1.11 0.51
CA PRO A 12 7.05 -0.04 1.37
C PRO A 12 5.96 0.87 1.91
N LEU A 13 4.96 1.22 1.08
CA LEU A 13 3.86 2.09 1.50
C LEU A 13 2.87 1.36 2.42
N ALA A 14 2.69 0.05 2.27
CA ALA A 14 1.90 -0.75 3.21
C ALA A 14 2.52 -0.84 4.62
N LEU A 15 3.84 -0.73 4.72
CA LEU A 15 4.60 -0.76 5.97
C LEU A 15 4.89 0.64 6.55
N ALA A 16 4.48 1.70 5.86
CA ALA A 16 4.69 3.06 6.33
C ALA A 16 3.90 3.31 7.63
N ALA A 17 4.42 4.20 8.48
CA ALA A 17 3.80 4.51 9.78
C ALA A 17 2.43 5.22 9.67
N GLY A 18 2.05 5.70 8.48
CA GLY A 18 0.81 6.42 8.27
C GLY A 18 0.33 6.36 6.83
N PRO A 19 -0.81 7.02 6.53
CA PRO A 19 -1.40 7.02 5.21
C PRO A 19 -0.46 7.60 4.16
N SER A 20 -0.51 7.05 2.96
CA SER A 20 0.29 7.51 1.82
C SER A 20 -0.50 7.41 0.53
N ALA A 21 -0.04 8.10 -0.52
CA ALA A 21 -0.67 8.05 -1.83
C ALA A 21 0.35 8.32 -2.94
N PHE A 22 0.10 7.76 -4.11
CA PHE A 22 0.84 8.08 -5.33
C PHE A 22 -0.09 8.04 -6.56
N THR A 23 0.34 8.67 -7.64
CA THR A 23 -0.29 8.57 -8.96
C THR A 23 0.61 7.83 -9.93
N THR A 24 0.02 7.05 -10.83
CA THR A 24 0.72 6.35 -11.91
C THR A 24 0.10 6.72 -13.26
N SER A 25 0.91 6.72 -14.32
CA SER A 25 0.42 6.93 -15.69
C SER A 25 -0.43 5.76 -16.20
N GLN A 26 -0.34 4.59 -15.57
CA GLN A 26 -1.15 3.41 -15.90
C GLN A 26 -1.34 2.51 -14.69
N ILE A 27 -2.59 2.15 -14.40
CA ILE A 27 -2.93 1.03 -13.51
C ILE A 27 -2.75 -0.27 -14.31
N THR A 28 -1.79 -1.10 -13.92
CA THR A 28 -1.52 -2.39 -14.57
C THR A 28 -2.23 -3.52 -13.83
N GLN A 29 -2.45 -4.65 -14.50
CA GLN A 29 -2.94 -5.87 -13.84
C GLN A 29 -1.98 -6.36 -12.74
N HIS A 30 -0.67 -6.16 -12.92
CA HIS A 30 0.36 -6.48 -11.92
C HIS A 30 0.16 -5.65 -10.64
N LEU A 31 -0.11 -4.35 -10.78
CA LEU A 31 -0.36 -3.46 -9.66
C LEU A 31 -1.59 -3.92 -8.85
N LEU A 32 -2.68 -4.23 -9.56
CA LEU A 32 -3.92 -4.71 -8.94
C LEU A 32 -3.71 -6.04 -8.19
N THR A 33 -2.99 -6.98 -8.81
CA THR A 33 -2.70 -8.28 -8.21
C THR A 33 -1.77 -8.13 -7.00
N ASN A 34 -0.74 -7.30 -7.08
CA ASN A 34 0.18 -7.03 -5.97
C ASN A 34 -0.55 -6.41 -4.78
N ILE A 35 -1.43 -5.43 -5.02
CA ILE A 35 -2.29 -4.85 -3.99
C ILE A 35 -3.14 -5.94 -3.34
N TRP A 36 -3.85 -6.74 -4.14
CA TRP A 36 -4.69 -7.82 -3.64
C TRP A 36 -3.91 -8.82 -2.77
N VAL A 37 -2.72 -9.25 -3.22
CA VAL A 37 -1.82 -10.15 -2.47
C VAL A 37 -1.41 -9.51 -1.15
N VAL A 38 -0.95 -8.26 -1.17
CA VAL A 38 -0.47 -7.58 0.04
C VAL A 38 -1.57 -7.41 1.08
N GLU A 39 -2.80 -7.10 0.67
CA GLU A 39 -3.96 -7.05 1.57
C GLU A 39 -4.29 -8.41 2.21
N GLN A 40 -3.87 -9.54 1.64
CA GLN A 40 -4.06 -10.87 2.27
C GLN A 40 -3.11 -11.11 3.46
N PHE A 41 -1.95 -10.45 3.48
CA PHE A 41 -0.90 -10.71 4.47
C PHE A 41 -0.74 -9.57 5.49
N LEU A 42 -1.00 -8.33 5.09
CA LEU A 42 -0.78 -7.15 5.92
C LEU A 42 -2.11 -6.52 6.33
N SER A 43 -2.14 -5.94 7.53
CA SER A 43 -3.26 -5.14 8.02
C SER A 43 -3.20 -3.75 7.38
N VAL A 44 -3.55 -3.66 6.11
CA VAL A 44 -3.51 -2.44 5.29
C VAL A 44 -4.71 -2.42 4.37
N HIS A 45 -5.18 -1.23 4.02
CA HIS A 45 -6.21 -1.04 3.02
C HIS A 45 -5.70 -0.18 1.86
N PHE A 46 -5.99 -0.62 0.63
CA PHE A 46 -5.72 0.14 -0.58
C PHE A 46 -7.02 0.63 -1.22
N GLN A 47 -7.03 1.89 -1.64
CA GLN A 47 -8.07 2.47 -2.47
C GLN A 47 -7.47 2.91 -3.80
N ILE A 48 -8.13 2.55 -4.90
CA ILE A 48 -7.67 2.82 -6.26
C ILE A 48 -8.71 3.71 -6.96
N GLU A 49 -8.25 4.85 -7.46
CA GLU A 49 -9.02 5.73 -8.34
C GLU A 49 -8.50 5.60 -9.76
N GLY A 50 -9.34 5.14 -10.68
CA GLY A 50 -8.98 4.91 -12.09
C GLY A 50 -9.48 3.56 -12.58
N GLN A 51 -9.08 3.20 -13.79
CA GLN A 51 -9.41 1.91 -14.42
C GLN A 51 -8.11 1.25 -14.90
N GLU A 52 -8.12 -0.08 -14.99
CA GLU A 52 -7.02 -0.84 -15.59
C GLU A 52 -6.71 -0.30 -17.00
N GLY A 53 -5.43 -0.10 -17.29
CA GLY A 53 -4.95 0.45 -18.56
C GLY A 53 -4.94 1.98 -18.64
N ALA A 54 -5.52 2.70 -17.66
CA ALA A 54 -5.58 4.17 -17.63
C ALA A 54 -4.74 4.76 -16.47
N PRO A 55 -4.43 6.08 -16.51
CA PRO A 55 -3.86 6.76 -15.36
C PRO A 55 -4.74 6.63 -14.12
N GLY A 56 -4.11 6.62 -12.94
CA GLY A 56 -4.84 6.48 -11.70
C GLY A 56 -4.06 6.87 -10.46
N ARG A 57 -4.76 6.87 -9.33
CA ARG A 57 -4.24 7.18 -8.01
C ARG A 57 -4.44 5.99 -7.08
N VAL A 58 -3.42 5.68 -6.31
CA VAL A 58 -3.45 4.65 -5.27
C VAL A 58 -3.27 5.35 -3.93
N MET A 59 -4.16 5.05 -2.99
CA MET A 59 -4.11 5.52 -1.61
C MET A 59 -3.97 4.31 -0.70
N VAL A 60 -3.07 4.41 0.27
CA VAL A 60 -2.69 3.32 1.18
C VAL A 60 -2.93 3.78 2.60
N THR A 61 -3.70 3.01 3.35
CA THR A 61 -4.02 3.29 4.75
C THR A 61 -3.64 2.07 5.60
N PRO A 62 -2.55 2.15 6.40
CA PRO A 62 -2.25 1.13 7.39
C PRO A 62 -3.40 1.01 8.38
N VAL A 63 -3.88 -0.22 8.64
CA VAL A 63 -4.89 -0.46 9.68
C VAL A 63 -4.17 -0.48 11.01
N ASN A 64 -4.37 0.58 11.81
CA ASN A 64 -3.69 0.75 13.09
C ASN A 64 -3.91 -0.48 13.98
N ARG A 65 -2.85 -1.25 14.23
CA ARG A 65 -2.86 -2.23 15.31
C ARG A 65 -2.78 -1.43 16.59
N SER A 66 -3.90 -1.34 17.30
CA SER A 66 -3.95 -0.77 18.65
C SER A 66 -2.81 -1.35 19.47
N ASN A 67 -1.85 -0.50 19.82
CA ASN A 67 -0.70 -0.67 20.71
C ASN A 67 -0.43 -2.10 21.20
N HIS A 68 0.55 -2.78 20.59
CA HIS A 68 1.38 -3.66 21.42
C HIS A 68 2.33 -2.73 22.18
N THR A 69 1.92 -2.33 23.38
CA THR A 69 2.82 -1.75 24.38
C THR A 69 3.99 -2.70 24.53
N LEU A 70 5.15 -2.31 23.97
CA LEU A 70 6.42 -2.88 24.39
C LEU A 70 6.55 -2.45 25.86
N MET A 71 6.23 -3.37 26.76
CA MET A 71 6.62 -3.23 28.16
C MET A 71 8.15 -3.16 28.15
N ASP A 72 8.66 -2.10 28.76
CA ASP A 72 10.08 -1.85 28.96
C ASP A 72 10.79 -3.14 29.44
N GLU A 73 11.76 -3.63 28.66
CA GLU A 73 12.81 -4.45 29.24
C GLU A 73 13.80 -3.50 29.91
N GLU A 74 13.53 -3.17 31.18
CA GLU A 74 14.60 -2.94 32.14
C GLU A 74 15.24 -4.29 32.50
N VAL A 75 16.47 -4.52 32.04
CA VAL A 75 17.47 -5.37 32.71
C VAL A 75 18.83 -4.66 32.65
#